data_AF-A0A397GEP8-F1
#
_entry.id   AF-A0A397GEP8-F1
#
_cell.length_a   1.000
_cell.length_b   1.000
_cell.length_c   1.000
_cell.angle_alpha   90.00
_cell.angle_beta   90.00
_cell.angle_gamma   90.00
#
_symmetry.space_group_name_H-M   'P 1'
#
loop_
_entity.id
_entity.type
_entity.pdbx_description
1 polymer ?
#
loop_
_entity_poly.entity_id
_entity_poly.type
_entity_poly.pdbx_seq_one_letter_code
_entity_poly.pdbx_strand_id
1 'polypeptide(L)'
;MKVLLTSAIALEAGMTVVPFEEFYEKELPIILRPKVGLMVDVQYHGRPRRLKIRASYTIWHGDEKDAGVSIVIFQTERGYRGTVDGPCLAYMGAIHSARKAIHQDACIYGIATDGRDWTFIRVDNESKVLFEYNNTLDQVYTTLRTMVRHAMHLASQRVAASTTEKLPSSIRFYDPYKKLPPEVNFDTDTEFE
;
A
#
# COMPACT_ATOMS: atom_id res chain seq x y z
N MET A 1 -10.30 -13.36 4.49
CA MET A 1 -9.44 -12.25 4.02
C MET A 1 -7.98 -12.66 3.85
N LYS A 2 -7.23 -12.90 4.93
CA LYS A 2 -5.77 -13.22 4.86
C LYS A 2 -5.45 -14.35 3.88
N VAL A 3 -6.13 -15.49 3.97
CA VAL A 3 -5.95 -16.63 3.04
C VAL A 3 -6.19 -16.22 1.59
N LEU A 4 -7.31 -15.55 1.31
CA LEU A 4 -7.67 -15.10 -0.05
C LEU A 4 -6.64 -14.11 -0.63
N LEU A 5 -6.13 -13.17 0.19
CA LEU A 5 -5.07 -12.24 -0.22
C LEU A 5 -3.76 -12.98 -0.51
N THR A 6 -3.33 -13.87 0.38
CA THR A 6 -2.10 -14.65 0.20
C THR A 6 -2.21 -15.55 -1.03
N SER A 7 -3.35 -16.20 -1.27
CA SER A 7 -3.59 -17.02 -2.47
C SER A 7 -3.56 -16.21 -3.76
N ALA A 8 -4.17 -15.01 -3.78
CA ALA A 8 -4.16 -14.15 -4.96
C ALA A 8 -2.74 -13.62 -5.25
N ILE A 9 -2.02 -13.19 -4.21
CA ILE A 9 -0.62 -12.75 -4.35
C ILE A 9 0.26 -13.91 -4.82
N ALA A 10 0.11 -15.10 -4.23
CA ALA A 10 0.87 -16.28 -4.62
C ALA A 10 0.66 -16.66 -6.10
N LEU A 11 -0.58 -16.58 -6.58
CA LEU A 11 -0.89 -16.90 -7.97
C LEU A 11 -0.28 -15.87 -8.95
N GLU A 12 -0.34 -14.57 -8.62
CA GLU A 12 0.15 -13.51 -9.52
C GLU A 12 1.65 -13.28 -9.43
N ALA A 13 2.26 -13.48 -8.26
CA ALA A 13 3.71 -13.50 -8.10
C ALA A 13 4.37 -14.72 -8.78
N GLY A 14 3.58 -15.59 -9.41
CA GLY A 14 4.06 -16.76 -10.13
C GLY A 14 4.92 -17.66 -9.26
N MET A 15 4.40 -18.15 -8.11
CA MET A 15 5.16 -18.96 -7.16
C MET A 15 5.97 -20.08 -7.86
N THR A 16 7.25 -19.79 -8.08
CA THR A 16 8.32 -20.76 -8.16
C THR A 16 8.96 -20.76 -6.78
N VAL A 17 9.12 -21.94 -6.19
CA VAL A 17 9.89 -22.08 -4.95
C VAL A 17 11.35 -21.81 -5.32
N VAL A 18 11.83 -20.61 -5.02
CA VAL A 18 13.24 -20.24 -5.18
C VAL A 18 13.95 -20.31 -3.82
N PRO A 19 15.20 -20.79 -3.76
CA PRO A 19 16.03 -20.74 -2.56
C PRO A 19 16.08 -19.32 -1.96
N PHE A 20 16.20 -19.22 -0.64
CA PHE A 20 16.18 -17.95 0.10
C PHE A 20 17.25 -16.96 -0.42
N GLU A 21 18.37 -17.47 -0.92
CA GLU A 21 19.47 -16.68 -1.48
C GLU A 21 19.14 -16.05 -2.85
N GLU A 22 18.19 -16.61 -3.61
CA GLU A 22 17.85 -16.17 -4.99
C GLU A 22 16.63 -15.24 -5.06
N PHE A 23 15.92 -15.04 -3.94
CA PHE A 23 14.67 -14.26 -3.88
C PHE A 23 14.82 -12.79 -4.31
N TYR A 24 16.03 -12.23 -4.21
CA TYR A 24 16.30 -10.83 -4.52
C TYR A 24 16.72 -10.56 -5.96
N GLU A 25 16.92 -11.59 -6.80
CA GLU A 25 17.58 -11.41 -8.09
C GLU A 25 16.65 -11.26 -9.31
N LYS A 26 15.32 -11.50 -9.21
CA LYS A 26 14.52 -11.59 -10.45
C LYS A 26 13.27 -10.73 -10.65
N GLU A 27 12.51 -10.29 -9.66
CA GLU A 27 11.40 -9.35 -9.87
C GLU A 27 11.18 -8.50 -8.61
N LEU A 28 10.47 -7.37 -8.72
CA LEU A 28 10.12 -6.56 -7.55
C LEU A 28 9.31 -7.42 -6.58
N PRO A 29 9.77 -7.63 -5.33
CA PRO A 29 9.06 -8.49 -4.40
C PRO A 29 7.68 -7.90 -4.12
N ILE A 30 6.64 -8.72 -4.27
CA ILE A 30 5.29 -8.35 -3.81
C ILE A 30 5.25 -8.51 -2.30
N ILE A 31 5.07 -7.41 -1.56
CA ILE A 31 5.07 -7.44 -0.10
C ILE A 31 3.69 -7.11 0.44
N LEU A 32 3.07 -8.08 1.12
CA LEU A 32 1.87 -7.86 1.92
C LEU A 32 2.26 -7.34 3.31
N ARG A 33 1.96 -6.08 3.60
CA ARG A 33 2.23 -5.47 4.91
C ARG A 33 0.92 -5.23 5.69
N PRO A 34 0.75 -5.84 6.87
CA PRO A 34 -0.42 -5.59 7.72
C PRO A 34 -0.31 -4.25 8.44
N LYS A 35 -1.45 -3.60 8.70
CA LYS A 35 -1.57 -2.45 9.62
C LYS A 35 -0.64 -1.26 9.34
N VAL A 36 -0.26 -1.05 8.08
CA VAL A 36 0.57 0.10 7.72
C VAL A 36 -0.21 1.39 7.86
N GLY A 37 0.40 2.30 8.60
CA GLY A 37 -0.09 3.63 8.84
C GLY A 37 0.45 4.65 7.84
N LEU A 38 -0.36 5.68 7.60
CA LEU A 38 -0.03 6.85 6.81
C LEU A 38 -0.29 8.10 7.63
N MET A 39 0.69 8.99 7.65
CA MET A 39 0.51 10.36 8.13
C MET A 39 0.64 11.30 6.94
N VAL A 40 -0.34 12.19 6.77
CA VAL A 40 -0.28 13.21 5.73
C VAL A 40 -0.66 14.58 6.30
N ASP A 41 0.10 15.61 5.93
CA ASP A 41 -0.24 16.99 6.25
C ASP A 41 -1.33 17.48 5.26
N VAL A 42 -2.44 18.00 5.81
CA VAL A 42 -3.62 18.44 5.05
C VAL A 42 -4.09 19.82 5.50
N GLN A 43 -4.79 20.52 4.62
CA GLN A 43 -5.57 21.71 5.00
C GLN A 43 -6.99 21.28 5.35
N TYR A 44 -7.42 21.54 6.59
CA TYR A 44 -8.78 21.22 7.05
C TYR A 44 -9.40 22.45 7.70
N HIS A 45 -10.49 22.95 7.12
CA HIS A 45 -11.11 24.23 7.47
C HIS A 45 -10.10 25.39 7.53
N GLY A 46 -9.22 25.49 6.53
CA GLY A 46 -8.21 26.54 6.42
C GLY A 46 -7.07 26.46 7.44
N ARG A 47 -6.98 25.37 8.22
CA ARG A 47 -5.89 25.16 9.19
C ARG A 47 -5.06 23.94 8.78
N PRO A 48 -3.72 24.02 8.91
CA PRO A 48 -2.88 22.86 8.73
C PRO A 48 -3.19 21.83 9.82
N ARG A 49 -3.46 20.59 9.41
CA ARG A 49 -3.71 19.44 10.27
C ARG A 49 -2.88 18.27 9.78
N ARG A 50 -2.63 17.31 10.68
CA ARG A 50 -2.03 16.03 10.32
C ARG A 50 -3.09 14.94 10.38
N LEU A 51 -3.39 14.37 9.23
CA LEU A 51 -4.26 13.22 9.11
C LEU A 51 -3.46 11.97 9.41
N LYS A 52 -3.99 11.09 10.26
CA LYS A 52 -3.39 9.80 10.58
C LYS A 52 -4.37 8.70 10.21
N ILE A 53 -4.01 7.89 9.23
CA ILE A 53 -4.83 6.77 8.74
C ILE A 53 -4.04 5.48 8.93
N ARG A 54 -4.74 4.34 9.13
CA ARG A 54 -4.11 3.03 9.18
C ARG A 54 -4.93 2.03 8.38
N ALA A 55 -4.33 1.49 7.32
CA ALA A 55 -4.95 0.44 6.52
C ALA A 55 -4.96 -0.88 7.29
N SER A 56 -5.87 -1.80 6.93
CA SER A 56 -5.83 -3.16 7.47
C SER A 56 -4.69 -3.97 6.87
N TYR A 57 -4.53 -3.85 5.55
CA TYR A 57 -3.42 -4.42 4.78
C TYR A 57 -3.02 -3.48 3.64
N THR A 58 -1.79 -3.63 3.18
CA THR A 58 -1.26 -2.93 2.00
C THR A 58 -0.42 -3.91 1.19
N ILE A 59 -0.52 -3.84 -0.13
CA ILE A 59 0.33 -4.61 -1.06
C ILE A 59 1.29 -3.62 -1.71
N TRP A 60 2.57 -3.94 -1.60
CA TRP A 60 3.67 -3.10 -2.05
C TRP A 60 4.39 -3.75 -3.22
N HIS A 61 4.72 -2.92 -4.20
CA HIS A 61 5.69 -3.20 -5.25
C HIS A 61 6.64 -2.00 -5.28
N GLY A 62 7.83 -2.17 -4.72
CA GLY A 62 8.77 -1.08 -4.42
C GLY A 62 8.93 -0.84 -2.92
N ASP A 63 9.44 0.33 -2.56
CA ASP A 63 9.80 0.68 -1.19
C ASP A 63 8.99 1.86 -0.66
N GLU A 64 9.40 2.45 0.47
CA GLU A 64 8.72 3.61 1.03
C GLU A 64 9.11 4.92 0.33
N LYS A 65 10.25 4.96 -0.37
CA LYS A 65 10.79 6.18 -1.00
C LYS A 65 10.13 6.48 -2.33
N ASP A 66 9.61 5.46 -3.02
CA ASP A 66 8.84 5.57 -4.27
C ASP A 66 7.31 5.49 -4.05
N ALA A 67 6.88 5.50 -2.79
CA ALA A 67 5.51 5.22 -2.39
C ALA A 67 4.97 3.95 -3.06
N GLY A 68 5.72 2.84 -2.96
CA GLY A 68 5.46 1.55 -3.61
C GLY A 68 4.13 0.86 -3.29
N VAL A 69 3.23 1.50 -2.52
CA VAL A 69 1.89 0.98 -2.20
C VAL A 69 1.01 0.89 -3.45
N SER A 70 0.78 -0.31 -3.97
CA SER A 70 -0.09 -0.46 -5.15
C SER A 70 -1.54 -0.73 -4.79
N ILE A 71 -1.79 -1.46 -3.70
CA ILE A 71 -3.16 -1.78 -3.24
C ILE A 71 -3.27 -1.48 -1.75
N VAL A 72 -4.33 -0.77 -1.38
CA VAL A 72 -4.69 -0.47 0.01
C VAL A 72 -5.97 -1.21 0.37
N ILE A 73 -6.01 -1.84 1.56
CA ILE A 73 -7.14 -2.66 1.98
C ILE A 73 -7.62 -2.21 3.35
N PHE A 74 -8.89 -1.81 3.43
CA PHE A 74 -9.59 -1.57 4.67
C PHE A 74 -10.64 -2.65 4.90
N GLN A 75 -10.47 -3.34 6.02
CA GLN A 75 -11.42 -4.33 6.48
C GLN A 75 -12.08 -3.85 7.78
N THR A 76 -13.39 -4.00 7.86
CA THR A 76 -14.19 -3.73 9.06
C THR A 76 -15.03 -4.94 9.45
N GLU A 77 -15.78 -4.82 10.53
CA GLU A 77 -16.75 -5.82 10.97
C GLU A 77 -17.96 -5.87 10.04
N ARG A 78 -18.57 -7.05 9.93
CA ARG A 78 -19.74 -7.30 9.07
C ARG A 78 -20.87 -6.32 9.39
N GLY A 79 -21.45 -5.71 8.36
CA GLY A 79 -22.50 -4.70 8.47
C GLY A 79 -21.99 -3.25 8.57
N TYR A 80 -20.67 -3.03 8.69
CA TYR A 80 -20.09 -1.70 8.85
C TYR A 80 -19.31 -1.20 7.63
N ARG A 81 -19.50 -1.78 6.44
CA ARG A 81 -18.75 -1.42 5.21
C ARG A 81 -18.65 0.10 4.96
N GLY A 82 -19.75 0.84 5.14
CA GLY A 82 -19.78 2.29 4.89
C GLY A 82 -18.80 3.11 5.74
N THR A 83 -18.24 2.54 6.82
CA THR A 83 -17.26 3.23 7.68
C THR A 83 -15.84 3.22 7.10
N VAL A 84 -15.55 2.36 6.13
CA VAL A 84 -14.20 2.18 5.58
C VAL A 84 -13.98 2.74 4.18
N ASP A 85 -15.04 3.12 3.46
CA ASP A 85 -14.94 3.72 2.12
C ASP A 85 -14.15 5.05 2.15
N GLY A 86 -14.52 5.94 3.08
CA GLY A 86 -13.86 7.25 3.27
C GLY A 86 -12.38 7.13 3.67
N PRO A 87 -12.02 6.39 4.72
CA PRO A 87 -10.63 6.13 5.09
C PRO A 87 -9.80 5.49 3.97
N CYS A 88 -10.40 4.58 3.18
CA CYS A 88 -9.74 3.97 2.04
C CYS A 88 -9.40 5.02 0.97
N LEU A 89 -10.38 5.82 0.55
CA LEU A 89 -10.18 6.90 -0.42
C LEU A 89 -9.17 7.94 0.07
N ALA A 90 -9.20 8.31 1.36
CA ALA A 90 -8.26 9.26 1.92
C ALA A 90 -6.81 8.74 1.90
N TYR A 91 -6.61 7.45 2.21
CA TYR A 91 -5.29 6.83 2.11
C TYR A 91 -4.82 6.80 0.64
N MET A 92 -5.68 6.36 -0.27
CA MET A 92 -5.37 6.32 -1.70
C MET A 92 -5.03 7.72 -2.26
N GLY A 93 -5.83 8.72 -1.92
CA GLY A 93 -5.65 10.10 -2.36
C GLY A 93 -4.31 10.69 -1.90
N ALA A 94 -3.88 10.39 -0.67
CA ALA A 94 -2.58 10.83 -0.17
C ALA A 94 -1.42 10.22 -0.97
N ILE A 95 -1.45 8.92 -1.26
CA ILE A 95 -0.44 8.25 -2.09
C ILE A 95 -0.45 8.78 -3.52
N HIS A 96 -1.64 8.88 -4.11
CA HIS A 96 -1.85 9.39 -5.45
C HIS A 96 -1.29 10.81 -5.60
N SER A 97 -1.60 11.71 -4.64
CA SER A 97 -1.06 13.07 -4.64
C SER A 97 0.46 13.10 -4.49
N ALA A 98 1.03 12.25 -3.65
CA ALA A 98 2.47 12.19 -3.45
C ALA A 98 3.20 11.70 -4.70
N ARG A 99 2.65 10.69 -5.40
CA ARG A 99 3.19 10.19 -6.68
C ARG A 99 3.11 11.22 -7.80
N LYS A 100 2.01 11.97 -7.91
CA LYS A 100 1.89 13.07 -8.88
C LYS A 100 2.92 14.17 -8.63
N ALA A 101 3.26 14.43 -7.37
CA ALA A 101 4.26 15.44 -7.00
C ALA A 101 5.69 15.04 -7.40
N ILE A 102 5.95 13.75 -7.62
CA ILE A 102 7.25 13.22 -8.06
C ILE A 102 7.22 12.65 -9.49
N HIS A 103 6.21 13.07 -10.28
CA HIS A 103 6.02 12.69 -11.68
C HIS A 103 6.02 11.17 -11.95
N GLN A 104 5.53 10.37 -11.00
CA GLN A 104 5.39 8.92 -11.15
C GLN A 104 3.97 8.50 -11.52
N ASP A 105 3.81 7.28 -12.03
CA ASP A 105 2.50 6.65 -12.17
C ASP A 105 1.77 6.69 -10.82
N ALA A 106 0.65 7.39 -10.80
CA ALA A 106 -0.14 7.68 -9.62
C ALA A 106 -1.36 6.75 -9.52
N CYS A 107 -1.51 5.80 -10.44
CA CYS A 107 -2.60 4.85 -10.42
C CYS A 107 -2.51 3.99 -9.14
N ILE A 108 -3.61 3.91 -8.41
CA ILE A 108 -3.67 3.19 -7.14
C ILE A 108 -5.00 2.49 -6.96
N TYR A 109 -4.93 1.35 -6.30
CA TYR A 109 -6.06 0.47 -6.05
C TYR A 109 -6.42 0.44 -4.56
N GLY A 110 -7.71 0.31 -4.30
CA GLY A 110 -8.29 0.24 -2.97
C GLY A 110 -9.32 -0.87 -2.85
N ILE A 111 -9.42 -1.44 -1.67
CA ILE A 111 -10.46 -2.41 -1.32
C ILE A 111 -11.04 -2.01 0.03
N ALA A 112 -12.34 -1.77 0.07
CA ALA A 112 -13.11 -1.53 1.29
C ALA A 112 -14.12 -2.66 1.46
N THR A 113 -14.11 -3.33 2.61
CA THR A 113 -14.91 -4.54 2.80
C THR A 113 -15.20 -4.84 4.26
N ASP A 114 -16.34 -5.48 4.51
CA ASP A 114 -16.73 -6.03 5.79
C ASP A 114 -16.65 -7.58 5.83
N GLY A 115 -16.08 -8.17 4.77
CA GLY A 115 -15.97 -9.61 4.55
C GLY A 115 -17.15 -10.23 3.79
N ARG A 116 -18.28 -9.54 3.66
CA ARG A 116 -19.43 -9.96 2.84
C ARG A 116 -19.51 -9.13 1.56
N ASP A 117 -19.52 -7.81 1.72
CA ASP A 117 -19.66 -6.86 0.64
C ASP A 117 -18.29 -6.21 0.36
N TRP A 118 -17.98 -6.03 -0.92
CA TRP A 118 -16.69 -5.55 -1.37
C TRP A 118 -16.85 -4.39 -2.31
N THR A 119 -16.10 -3.33 -2.02
CA THR A 119 -15.95 -2.18 -2.90
C THR A 119 -14.51 -2.13 -3.36
N PHE A 120 -14.33 -2.33 -4.65
CA PHE A 120 -13.07 -2.16 -5.34
C PHE A 120 -13.00 -0.76 -5.89
N ILE A 121 -11.89 -0.08 -5.65
CA ILE A 121 -11.68 1.33 -5.96
C ILE A 121 -10.42 1.43 -6.81
N ARG A 122 -10.50 2.20 -7.89
CA ARG A 122 -9.34 2.61 -8.68
C ARG A 122 -9.30 4.12 -8.76
N VAL A 123 -8.15 4.70 -8.46
CA VAL A 123 -7.83 6.09 -8.81
C VAL A 123 -6.81 6.04 -9.91
N ASP A 124 -7.13 6.56 -11.08
CA ASP A 124 -6.21 6.58 -12.23
C ASP A 124 -5.28 7.81 -12.22
N ASN A 125 -4.39 7.92 -13.21
CA ASN A 125 -3.43 9.02 -13.31
C ASN A 125 -4.09 10.40 -13.51
N GLU A 126 -5.30 10.43 -14.05
CA GLU A 126 -6.11 11.65 -14.24
C GLU A 126 -6.90 12.01 -12.98
N SER A 127 -6.67 11.30 -11.87
CA SER A 127 -7.39 11.48 -10.61
C SER A 127 -8.89 11.13 -10.73
N LYS A 128 -9.30 10.35 -11.74
CA LYS A 128 -10.67 9.83 -11.84
C LYS A 128 -10.81 8.62 -10.93
N VAL A 129 -11.94 8.57 -10.23
CA VAL A 129 -12.26 7.50 -9.27
C VAL A 129 -13.30 6.58 -9.88
N LEU A 130 -12.98 5.29 -9.95
CA LEU A 130 -13.89 4.24 -10.38
C LEU A 130 -14.19 3.30 -9.21
N PHE A 131 -15.47 2.90 -9.11
CA PHE A 131 -15.98 2.00 -8.08
C PHE A 131 -16.59 0.76 -8.74
N GLU A 132 -16.26 -0.41 -8.22
CA GLU A 132 -16.86 -1.68 -8.57
C GLU A 132 -17.32 -2.39 -7.31
N TYR A 133 -18.58 -2.87 -7.32
CA TYR A 133 -19.22 -3.49 -6.16
C TYR A 133 -19.43 -4.97 -6.43
N ASN A 134 -18.85 -5.82 -5.59
CA ASN A 134 -18.93 -7.27 -5.72
C ASN A 134 -19.37 -7.89 -4.40
N ASN A 135 -20.21 -8.92 -4.49
CA ASN A 135 -20.74 -9.66 -3.33
C ASN A 135 -20.66 -11.17 -3.50
N THR A 136 -20.15 -11.66 -4.63
CA THR A 136 -19.88 -13.08 -4.87
C THR A 136 -18.38 -13.37 -4.80
N LEU A 137 -18.02 -14.57 -4.33
CA LEU A 137 -16.62 -14.95 -4.16
C LEU A 137 -15.87 -14.99 -5.50
N ASP A 138 -16.50 -15.45 -6.58
CA ASP A 138 -15.87 -15.55 -7.90
C ASP A 138 -15.55 -14.17 -8.47
N GLN A 139 -16.46 -13.21 -8.35
CA GLN A 139 -16.21 -11.81 -8.76
C GLN A 139 -15.11 -11.20 -7.90
N VAL A 140 -15.19 -11.34 -6.57
CA VAL A 140 -14.18 -10.82 -5.64
C VAL A 140 -12.79 -11.36 -5.96
N TYR A 141 -12.68 -12.67 -6.19
CA TYR A 141 -11.41 -13.31 -6.53
C TYR A 141 -10.87 -12.84 -7.88
N THR A 142 -11.73 -12.78 -8.90
CA THR A 142 -11.36 -12.35 -10.26
C THR A 142 -10.91 -10.89 -10.28
N THR A 143 -11.66 -9.99 -9.62
CA THR A 143 -11.32 -8.56 -9.54
C THR A 143 -10.02 -8.35 -8.76
N LEU A 144 -9.85 -9.01 -7.61
CA LEU A 144 -8.61 -8.96 -6.85
C LEU A 144 -7.40 -9.41 -7.69
N ARG A 145 -7.52 -10.56 -8.37
CA ARG A 145 -6.48 -11.10 -9.23
C ARG A 145 -6.09 -10.12 -10.34
N THR A 146 -7.09 -9.52 -10.97
CA THR A 146 -6.91 -8.52 -12.04
C THR A 146 -6.20 -7.27 -11.53
N MET A 147 -6.57 -6.77 -10.34
CA MET A 147 -5.94 -5.61 -9.72
C MET A 147 -4.48 -5.88 -9.34
N VAL A 148 -4.18 -7.05 -8.76
CA VAL A 148 -2.80 -7.43 -8.42
C VAL A 148 -1.94 -7.50 -9.68
N ARG A 149 -2.41 -8.17 -10.74
CA ARG A 149 -1.68 -8.23 -12.01
C ARG A 149 -1.41 -6.86 -12.61
N HIS A 150 -2.42 -6.00 -12.64
CA HIS A 150 -2.27 -4.67 -13.20
C HIS A 150 -1.35 -3.79 -12.34
N ALA A 151 -1.48 -3.88 -11.01
CA ALA A 151 -0.58 -3.23 -10.07
C ALA A 151 0.89 -3.64 -10.26
N MET A 152 1.16 -4.93 -10.48
CA MET A 152 2.49 -5.43 -10.79
C MET A 152 3.02 -4.82 -12.09
N HIS A 153 2.22 -4.84 -13.15
CA HIS A 153 2.62 -4.28 -14.45
C HIS A 153 3.01 -2.80 -14.34
N LEU A 154 2.18 -2.00 -13.66
CA LEU A 154 2.47 -0.58 -13.42
C LEU A 154 3.72 -0.39 -12.56
N ALA A 155 3.96 -1.24 -11.56
CA ALA A 155 5.14 -1.16 -10.73
C ALA A 155 6.44 -1.45 -11.50
N SER A 156 6.43 -2.45 -12.38
CA SER A 156 7.57 -2.74 -13.24
C SER A 156 7.90 -1.56 -14.16
N GLN A 157 6.88 -0.86 -14.67
CA GLN A 157 7.07 0.36 -15.46
C GLN A 157 7.67 1.52 -14.63
N ARG A 158 7.23 1.69 -13.37
CA ARG A 158 7.78 2.73 -12.47
C ARG A 158 9.27 2.54 -12.21
N VAL A 159 9.71 1.30 -11.99
CA VAL A 159 11.13 1.00 -11.77
C VAL A 159 11.96 1.25 -13.03
N ALA A 160 11.43 0.91 -14.22
CA ALA A 160 12.11 1.22 -15.47
C ALA A 160 12.23 2.74 -15.73
N ALA A 161 11.29 3.54 -15.23
CA ALA A 161 11.25 5.00 -15.41
C ALA A 161 12.08 5.79 -14.37
N SER A 162 12.75 5.10 -13.42
CA SER A 162 13.56 5.63 -12.30
C SER A 162 13.81 7.15 -12.29
N THR A 163 12.96 7.90 -11.57
CA THR A 163 13.22 9.29 -11.18
C THR A 163 13.99 9.34 -9.86
N THR A 164 14.99 10.22 -9.74
CA THR A 164 15.74 10.49 -8.49
C THR A 164 14.96 11.33 -7.48
N GLU A 165 13.69 11.62 -7.76
CA GLU A 165 12.83 12.49 -6.96
C GLU A 165 12.37 11.77 -5.68
N LYS A 166 12.48 12.48 -4.55
CA LYS A 166 12.08 11.96 -3.24
C LYS A 166 10.64 12.37 -2.96
N LEU A 167 9.90 11.48 -2.30
CA LEU A 167 8.56 11.82 -1.79
C LEU A 167 8.58 13.10 -0.94
N PRO A 168 7.49 13.88 -0.98
CA PRO A 168 7.36 15.07 -0.16
C PRO A 168 7.33 14.70 1.33
N SER A 169 7.98 15.51 2.16
CA SER A 169 8.03 15.30 3.63
C SER A 169 6.67 15.38 4.33
N SER A 170 5.64 15.86 3.61
CA SER A 170 4.26 15.92 4.04
C SER A 170 3.60 14.54 4.12
N ILE A 171 4.19 13.49 3.54
CA ILE A 171 3.70 12.11 3.63
C ILE A 171 4.71 11.21 4.33
N ARG A 172 4.24 10.38 5.28
CA ARG A 172 5.09 9.42 6.00
C ARG A 172 4.35 8.11 6.26
N PHE A 173 5.02 7.01 5.95
CA PHE A 173 4.58 5.69 6.36
C PHE A 173 5.06 5.40 7.78
N TYR A 174 4.27 4.64 8.51
CA TYR A 174 4.71 4.06 9.77
C TYR A 174 4.15 2.66 9.89
N ASP A 175 4.99 1.74 10.33
CA ASP A 175 4.56 0.39 10.71
C ASP A 175 4.56 0.32 12.23
N PRO A 176 3.39 0.17 12.88
CA PRO A 176 3.31 0.12 14.34
C PRO A 176 4.01 -1.10 14.95
N TYR A 177 4.38 -2.09 14.14
CA TYR A 177 5.07 -3.30 14.58
C TYR A 177 6.54 -3.34 14.20
N LYS A 178 7.03 -2.34 13.45
CA LYS A 178 8.46 -2.15 13.23
C LYS A 178 9.04 -1.67 14.56
N LYS A 179 9.53 -2.62 15.37
CA LYS A 179 10.39 -2.29 16.51
C LYS A 179 11.50 -1.42 15.93
N LEU A 180 11.66 -0.19 16.43
CA LEU A 180 12.94 0.50 16.25
C LEU A 180 14.00 -0.50 16.73
N PRO A 181 15.07 -0.76 15.96
CA PRO A 181 16.22 -1.42 16.58
C PRO A 181 16.53 -0.61 17.84
N PRO A 182 16.76 -1.25 19.00
CA PRO A 182 17.20 -0.52 20.18
C PRO A 182 18.37 0.36 19.73
N GLU A 183 18.31 1.66 20.06
CA GLU A 183 19.44 2.56 19.79
C GLU A 183 20.67 1.87 20.36
N VAL A 184 21.57 1.43 19.48
CA VAL A 184 22.88 0.95 19.90
C VAL A 184 23.59 2.21 20.31
N ASN A 185 23.53 2.50 21.60
CA ASN A 185 24.28 3.57 22.23
C ASN A 185 25.75 3.17 22.13
N PHE A 186 26.46 3.67 21.13
CA PHE A 186 27.91 3.45 20.97
C PHE A 186 28.74 4.33 21.92
N ASP A 187 28.09 5.14 22.76
CA ASP A 187 28.74 5.90 23.81
C ASP A 187 28.53 5.22 25.16
N THR A 188 29.41 4.28 25.49
CA THR A 188 29.92 3.97 26.85
C THR A 188 30.73 2.68 26.77
N ASP A 189 31.94 2.77 26.24
CA ASP A 189 33.08 1.87 26.60
C ASP A 189 34.37 2.46 26.01
N THR A 190 34.65 3.70 26.40
CA THR A 190 36.02 4.25 26.36
C THR A 190 36.27 4.97 27.66
N GLU A 191 36.45 4.22 28.74
CA GLU A 191 37.40 4.60 29.78
C GLU A 191 38.26 3.39 30.12
N PHE A 192 39.50 3.46 29.61
CA PHE A 192 40.64 2.82 30.22
C PHE A 192 40.80 3.39 31.63
N GLU A 193 40.86 2.52 32.64
CA GLU A 193 41.91 2.48 33.67
C GLU A 193 41.86 1.16 34.45
#